data_AF-A0A1H4A746-F1
#
_entry.id   AF-A0A1H4A746-F1
#
_cell.length_a   1.000
_cell.length_b   1.000
_cell.length_c   1.000
_cell.angle_alpha   90.00
_cell.angle_beta   90.00
_cell.angle_gamma   90.00
#
_symmetry.space_group_name_H-M   'P 1'
#
loop_
_entity.id
_entity.type
_entity.pdbx_description
1 polymer ?
#
loop_
_entity_poly.entity_id
_entity_poly.type
_entity_poly.pdbx_seq_one_letter_code
_entity_poly.pdbx_strand_id
1 'polypeptide(L)'
;MEQFKTRWDIDKNWQFIFPILGVLALLYSSFRLAGLFTNDYHIGVKLVLTALLFTILLKFILFLFKKLEKKWVVDQRWELIRIFMVFAITGSSSLFVGRPIIKLIGITKENLNIYVYWVLYIIIGLIFYQILLVTFGWLFGQFKFFWEFEKKMIRRFGLGKFVD
;
A
#
# COMPACT_ATOMS: atom_id res chain seq x y z
N MET A 1 -23.99 11.66 11.84
CA MET A 1 -23.21 11.76 10.59
C MET A 1 -22.23 12.93 10.62
N GLU A 2 -22.64 14.11 11.13
CA GLU A 2 -21.78 15.29 11.26
C GLU A 2 -20.48 15.05 12.05
N GLN A 3 -20.54 14.36 13.20
CA GLN A 3 -19.34 14.02 13.98
C GLN A 3 -18.32 13.17 13.20
N PHE A 4 -18.76 12.34 12.24
CA PHE A 4 -17.87 11.55 11.41
C PHE A 4 -17.18 12.41 10.35
N LYS A 5 -17.93 13.32 9.71
CA LYS A 5 -17.39 14.26 8.73
C LYS A 5 -16.28 15.12 9.35
N THR A 6 -16.55 15.69 10.53
CA THR A 6 -15.57 16.51 11.26
C THR A 6 -14.34 15.70 11.69
N ARG A 7 -14.49 14.42 12.06
CA ARG A 7 -13.34 13.60 12.47
C ARG A 7 -12.41 13.24 11.32
N TRP A 8 -12.94 13.16 10.11
CA TRP A 8 -12.23 12.73 8.90
C TRP A 8 -11.96 13.86 7.91
N ASP A 9 -12.26 15.11 8.29
CA ASP A 9 -12.11 16.31 7.46
C ASP A 9 -12.80 16.17 6.09
N ILE A 10 -14.03 15.62 6.12
CA ILE A 10 -14.85 15.45 4.93
C ILE A 10 -15.65 16.72 4.67
N ASP A 11 -15.22 17.48 3.68
CA ASP A 11 -15.88 18.71 3.22
C ASP A 11 -16.87 18.43 2.09
N LYS A 12 -16.59 17.44 1.24
CA LYS A 12 -17.38 17.11 0.04
C LYS A 12 -17.95 15.70 0.13
N ASN A 13 -19.23 15.55 -0.25
CA ASN A 13 -19.94 14.25 -0.14
C ASN A 13 -19.28 13.09 -0.91
N TRP A 14 -18.59 13.35 -2.02
CA TRP A 14 -17.91 12.28 -2.77
C TRP A 14 -16.72 11.67 -1.99
N GLN A 15 -16.16 12.38 -1.00
CA GLN A 15 -15.00 11.90 -0.22
C GLN A 15 -15.37 10.72 0.69
N PHE A 16 -16.66 10.51 0.98
CA PHE A 16 -17.15 9.33 1.72
C PHE A 16 -16.82 8.01 1.05
N ILE A 17 -16.57 8.02 -0.26
CA ILE A 17 -16.17 6.81 -0.98
C ILE A 17 -14.89 6.21 -0.42
N PHE A 18 -13.93 7.02 0.05
CA PHE A 18 -12.64 6.51 0.54
C PHE A 18 -12.77 5.73 1.85
N PRO A 19 -13.44 6.25 2.91
CA PRO A 19 -13.71 5.44 4.10
C PRO A 19 -14.48 4.16 3.81
N ILE A 20 -15.48 4.21 2.92
CA ILE A 20 -16.26 3.02 2.55
C ILE A 20 -15.37 2.00 1.84
N LEU A 21 -14.60 2.42 0.84
CA LEU A 21 -13.64 1.56 0.13
C LEU A 21 -12.60 0.98 1.09
N GLY A 22 -12.10 1.79 2.03
CA GLY A 22 -11.15 1.34 3.05
C GLY A 22 -11.72 0.24 3.94
N VAL A 23 -12.97 0.39 4.39
CA VAL A 23 -13.67 -0.64 5.18
C VAL A 23 -13.93 -1.90 4.36
N LEU A 24 -14.38 -1.77 3.11
CA LEU A 24 -14.62 -2.91 2.22
C LEU A 24 -13.32 -3.67 1.91
N ALA A 25 -12.23 -2.94 1.61
CA ALA A 25 -10.91 -3.53 1.36
C ALA A 25 -10.38 -4.25 2.61
N LEU A 26 -10.60 -3.67 3.79
CA LEU A 26 -10.23 -4.29 5.05
C LEU A 26 -11.03 -5.57 5.30
N LEU A 27 -12.35 -5.54 5.10
CA LEU A 27 -13.22 -6.70 5.25
C LEU A 27 -12.82 -7.83 4.29
N TYR A 28 -12.58 -7.51 3.02
CA TYR A 28 -12.08 -8.46 2.03
C TYR A 28 -10.74 -9.07 2.46
N SER A 29 -9.81 -8.24 2.94
CA SER A 29 -8.49 -8.69 3.41
C SER A 29 -8.61 -9.61 4.63
N SER A 30 -9.46 -9.26 5.59
CA SER A 30 -9.74 -10.07 6.77
C SER A 30 -10.36 -11.42 6.40
N PHE A 31 -11.30 -11.44 5.46
CA PHE A 31 -11.94 -12.67 4.99
C PHE A 31 -10.94 -13.58 4.25
N ARG A 32 -10.12 -13.00 3.37
CA ARG A 32 -9.07 -13.72 2.66
C ARG A 32 -8.04 -14.32 3.63
N LEU A 33 -7.63 -13.54 4.63
CA LEU A 33 -6.67 -13.98 5.64
C LEU A 33 -7.27 -15.05 6.57
N ALA A 34 -8.53 -14.90 7.00
CA ALA A 34 -9.24 -15.93 7.75
C ALA A 34 -9.33 -17.24 6.97
N GLY A 35 -9.59 -17.17 5.66
CA GLY A 35 -9.65 -18.33 4.77
C GLY A 35 -8.36 -19.16 4.78
N LEU A 36 -7.19 -18.53 4.87
CA LEU A 36 -5.90 -19.25 4.91
C LEU A 36 -5.80 -20.23 6.09
N PHE A 37 -6.50 -19.96 7.20
CA PHE A 37 -6.45 -20.79 8.41
C PHE A 37 -7.68 -21.68 8.61
N THR A 38 -8.74 -21.48 7.82
CA THR A 38 -10.07 -22.10 8.07
C THR A 38 -10.63 -22.87 6.88
N ASN A 39 -9.80 -23.20 5.88
CA ASN A 39 -10.25 -23.87 4.65
C ASN A 39 -10.95 -25.22 4.89
N ASP A 40 -10.56 -25.97 5.94
CA ASP A 40 -11.14 -27.28 6.26
C ASP A 40 -12.27 -27.23 7.32
N TYR A 41 -12.63 -26.04 7.80
CA TYR A 41 -13.62 -25.86 8.87
C TYR A 41 -14.98 -25.39 8.34
N HIS A 42 -16.02 -25.50 9.18
CA HIS A 42 -17.35 -24.97 8.88
C HIS A 42 -17.30 -23.45 8.59
N ILE A 43 -18.13 -23.01 7.65
CA ILE A 43 -18.26 -21.61 7.24
C ILE A 43 -18.47 -20.65 8.42
N GLY A 44 -19.17 -21.10 9.48
CA GLY A 44 -19.38 -20.30 10.70
C GLY A 44 -18.07 -19.92 11.40
N VAL A 45 -17.09 -20.83 11.46
CA VAL A 45 -15.77 -20.57 12.06
C VAL A 45 -15.01 -19.53 11.24
N LYS A 46 -15.06 -19.64 9.90
CA LYS A 46 -14.46 -18.66 8.99
C LYS A 46 -15.05 -17.26 9.19
N LEU A 47 -16.37 -17.13 9.36
CA LEU A 47 -17.04 -15.84 9.58
C LEU A 47 -16.65 -15.23 10.93
N VAL A 48 -16.63 -16.03 12.01
CA VAL A 48 -16.22 -15.55 13.34
C VAL A 48 -14.77 -15.08 13.33
N LEU A 49 -13.86 -15.86 12.73
CA LEU A 49 -12.45 -15.48 12.61
C LEU A 49 -12.28 -14.22 11.74
N THR A 50 -13.06 -14.08 10.67
CA THR A 50 -13.07 -12.87 9.83
C THR A 50 -13.45 -11.64 10.64
N ALA A 51 -14.52 -11.70 11.45
CA ALA A 51 -14.96 -10.59 12.28
C ALA A 51 -13.89 -10.21 13.32
N LEU A 52 -13.27 -11.20 13.96
CA LEU A 52 -12.18 -10.98 14.92
C LEU A 52 -10.99 -10.28 14.24
N LEU A 53 -10.50 -10.81 13.12
CA LEU A 53 -9.39 -10.24 12.36
C LEU A 53 -9.71 -8.83 11.86
N PHE A 54 -10.93 -8.59 11.39
CA PHE A 54 -11.38 -7.27 10.96
C PHE A 54 -11.24 -6.24 12.09
N THR A 55 -11.72 -6.56 13.30
CA THR A 55 -11.62 -5.62 14.43
C THR A 55 -10.17 -5.33 14.85
N ILE A 56 -9.30 -6.35 14.81
CA ILE A 56 -7.88 -6.19 15.11
C ILE A 56 -7.20 -5.30 14.07
N LEU A 57 -7.38 -5.62 12.79
CA LEU A 57 -6.77 -4.85 11.70
C LEU A 57 -7.32 -3.42 11.64
N LEU A 58 -8.61 -3.21 11.92
CA LEU A 58 -9.19 -1.87 11.97
C LEU A 58 -8.54 -1.01 13.05
N LYS A 59 -8.40 -1.56 14.28
CA LYS A 59 -7.70 -0.86 15.37
C LYS A 59 -6.25 -0.55 15.01
N PHE A 60 -5.57 -1.50 14.37
CA PHE A 60 -4.20 -1.30 13.91
C PHE A 60 -4.07 -0.19 12.86
N ILE A 61 -4.93 -0.17 11.84
CA ILE A 61 -4.93 0.86 10.79
C ILE A 61 -5.23 2.24 11.39
N LEU A 62 -6.23 2.35 12.26
CA LEU A 62 -6.56 3.61 12.93
C LEU A 62 -5.41 4.10 13.82
N PHE A 63 -4.68 3.19 14.47
CA PHE A 63 -3.46 3.51 15.20
C PHE A 63 -2.37 4.05 14.27
N LEU A 64 -2.14 3.40 13.12
CA LEU A 64 -1.18 3.85 12.11
C LEU A 64 -1.54 5.25 11.58
N PHE A 65 -2.81 5.51 11.28
CA PHE A 65 -3.25 6.81 10.79
C PHE A 65 -2.91 7.91 11.79
N LYS A 66 -3.22 7.73 13.08
CA LYS A 66 -2.85 8.71 14.12
C LYS A 66 -1.34 8.97 14.22
N LYS A 67 -0.50 7.98 13.92
CA LYS A 67 0.97 8.12 13.95
C LYS A 67 1.52 8.76 12.67
N LEU A 68 0.96 8.44 11.52
CA LEU A 68 1.43 8.88 10.22
C LEU A 68 0.89 10.27 9.85
N GLU A 69 -0.33 10.61 10.26
CA GLU A 69 -0.91 11.95 10.10
C GLU A 69 0.05 13.05 10.63
N LYS A 70 0.75 12.79 11.74
CA LYS A 70 1.74 13.74 12.29
C LYS A 70 3.03 13.86 11.48
N LYS A 71 3.34 12.87 10.64
CA LYS A 71 4.59 12.76 9.87
C LYS A 71 4.40 13.09 8.40
N TRP A 72 3.18 12.98 7.89
CA TRP A 72 2.79 13.15 6.51
C TRP A 72 1.98 14.44 6.42
N VAL A 73 2.46 15.40 5.63
CA VAL A 73 1.74 16.64 5.37
C VAL A 73 0.61 16.29 4.39
N VAL A 74 -0.59 16.12 4.93
CA VAL A 74 -1.83 15.86 4.18
C VAL A 74 -2.86 16.91 4.57
N ASP A 75 -3.65 17.39 3.60
CA ASP A 75 -4.59 18.49 3.85
C ASP A 75 -5.83 18.00 4.61
N GLN A 76 -6.24 16.77 4.37
CA GLN A 76 -7.43 16.16 4.96
C GLN A 76 -7.17 14.72 5.39
N ARG A 77 -7.69 14.32 6.55
CA ARG A 77 -7.47 12.97 7.10
C ARG A 77 -7.90 11.82 6.19
N TRP A 78 -8.99 11.97 5.45
CA TRP A 78 -9.46 10.92 4.55
C TRP A 78 -8.47 10.63 3.41
N GLU A 79 -7.57 11.58 3.07
CA GLU A 79 -6.53 11.37 2.06
C GLU A 79 -5.53 10.30 2.46
N LEU A 80 -5.34 10.05 3.76
CA LEU A 80 -4.52 8.94 4.24
C LEU A 80 -5.03 7.61 3.67
N ILE A 81 -6.34 7.39 3.62
CA ILE A 81 -6.91 6.15 3.06
C ILE A 81 -6.51 6.01 1.58
N ARG A 82 -6.55 7.10 0.83
CA ARG A 82 -6.13 7.14 -0.57
C ARG A 82 -4.64 6.83 -0.72
N ILE A 83 -3.78 7.44 0.10
CA ILE A 83 -2.34 7.20 0.10
C ILE A 83 -2.04 5.72 0.38
N PHE A 84 -2.71 5.13 1.37
CA PHE A 84 -2.56 3.71 1.69
C PHE A 84 -3.02 2.79 0.54
N MET A 85 -4.08 3.15 -0.18
CA MET A 85 -4.49 2.42 -1.37
C MET A 85 -3.44 2.47 -2.48
N VAL A 86 -2.86 3.65 -2.73
CA VAL A 86 -1.75 3.78 -3.69
C VAL A 86 -0.57 2.89 -3.28
N PHE A 87 -0.16 2.91 -2.00
CA PHE A 87 0.91 2.02 -1.52
C PHE A 87 0.60 0.53 -1.73
N ALA A 88 -0.64 0.10 -1.47
CA ALA A 88 -1.05 -1.30 -1.65
C ALA A 88 -1.00 -1.73 -3.14
N ILE A 89 -1.48 -0.87 -4.03
CA ILE A 89 -1.48 -1.11 -5.48
C ILE A 89 -0.04 -1.11 -6.01
N THR A 90 0.76 -0.09 -5.69
CA THR A 90 2.16 0.01 -6.11
C THR A 90 2.98 -1.17 -5.63
N GLY A 91 2.85 -1.57 -4.35
CA GLY A 91 3.59 -2.70 -3.79
C GLY A 91 3.26 -4.04 -4.43
N SER A 92 2.00 -4.29 -4.75
CA SER A 92 1.60 -5.50 -5.48
C SER A 92 2.08 -5.47 -6.93
N SER A 93 1.99 -4.30 -7.58
CA SER A 93 2.35 -4.12 -8.98
C SER A 93 3.85 -4.24 -9.24
N SER A 94 4.70 -3.70 -8.35
CA SER A 94 6.16 -3.77 -8.52
C SER A 94 6.68 -5.20 -8.54
N LEU A 95 6.10 -6.10 -7.75
CA LEU A 95 6.44 -7.52 -7.75
C LEU A 95 6.04 -8.21 -9.07
N PHE A 96 4.87 -7.82 -9.61
CA PHE A 96 4.36 -8.33 -10.87
C PHE A 96 5.22 -7.87 -12.06
N VAL A 97 5.73 -6.64 -12.02
CA VAL A 97 6.64 -6.09 -13.05
C VAL A 97 8.07 -6.62 -12.92
N GLY A 98 8.59 -6.80 -11.70
CA GLY A 98 9.98 -7.23 -11.51
C GLY A 98 10.32 -8.60 -12.11
N ARG A 99 9.38 -9.55 -12.08
CA ARG A 99 9.57 -10.92 -12.58
C ARG A 99 9.80 -10.98 -14.10
N PRO A 100 8.91 -10.42 -14.95
CA PRO A 100 9.11 -10.45 -16.39
C PRO A 100 10.36 -9.67 -16.80
N ILE A 101 10.68 -8.54 -16.15
CA ILE A 101 11.88 -7.76 -16.50
C ILE A 101 13.16 -8.56 -16.30
N ILE A 102 13.30 -9.27 -15.18
CA ILE A 102 14.47 -10.12 -14.94
C ILE A 102 14.59 -11.25 -15.96
N LYS A 103 13.46 -11.87 -16.31
CA LYS A 103 13.42 -12.90 -17.34
C LYS A 103 13.80 -12.33 -18.72
N LEU A 104 13.35 -11.11 -19.04
CA LEU A 104 13.68 -10.42 -20.31
C LEU A 104 15.17 -10.07 -20.42
N ILE A 105 15.80 -9.70 -19.31
CA ILE A 105 17.27 -9.46 -19.24
C ILE A 105 18.04 -10.79 -19.32
N GLY A 106 17.35 -11.93 -19.39
CA GLY A 106 17.96 -13.25 -19.51
C GLY A 106 18.52 -13.78 -18.20
N ILE A 107 18.17 -13.18 -17.05
CA ILE A 107 18.61 -13.63 -15.73
C ILE A 107 17.64 -14.71 -15.24
N THR A 108 18.13 -15.94 -15.08
CA THR A 108 17.36 -17.06 -14.55
C THR A 108 17.99 -17.53 -13.24
N LYS A 109 17.23 -18.32 -12.46
CA LYS A 109 17.78 -18.95 -11.25
C LYS A 109 18.80 -20.04 -11.57
N GLU A 110 18.86 -20.46 -12.84
CA GLU A 110 19.73 -21.53 -13.32
C GLU A 110 21.09 -20.98 -13.78
N ASN A 111 21.13 -19.73 -14.28
CA ASN A 111 22.36 -19.13 -14.79
C ASN A 111 23.06 -18.19 -13.81
N LEU A 112 22.43 -17.86 -12.68
CA LEU A 112 22.97 -16.97 -11.67
C LEU A 112 22.92 -17.62 -10.29
N ASN A 113 23.86 -17.25 -9.42
CA ASN A 113 23.78 -17.58 -8.01
C ASN A 113 22.44 -17.06 -7.44
N ILE A 114 21.72 -17.91 -6.71
CA ILE A 114 20.39 -17.62 -6.17
C ILE A 114 20.36 -16.34 -5.31
N TYR A 115 21.42 -16.04 -4.57
CA TYR A 115 21.51 -14.83 -3.75
C TYR A 115 21.62 -13.58 -4.63
N VAL A 116 22.45 -13.64 -5.68
CA VAL A 116 22.62 -12.52 -6.62
C VAL A 116 21.32 -12.28 -7.40
N TYR A 117 20.61 -13.34 -7.80
CA TYR A 117 19.30 -13.25 -8.43
C TYR A 117 18.31 -12.46 -7.58
N TRP A 118 18.20 -12.79 -6.28
CA TRP A 118 17.28 -12.11 -5.38
C TRP A 118 17.66 -10.65 -5.11
N VAL A 119 18.95 -10.35 -5.00
CA VAL A 119 19.44 -8.97 -4.87
C VAL A 119 19.06 -8.14 -6.10
N LEU A 120 19.32 -8.66 -7.31
CA LEU A 120 18.92 -7.98 -8.54
C LEU A 120 17.40 -7.83 -8.66
N TYR A 121 16.63 -8.84 -8.23
CA TYR A 121 15.17 -8.77 -8.18
C TYR A 121 14.64 -7.66 -7.30
N ILE A 122 15.22 -7.51 -6.11
CA ILE A 122 14.83 -6.44 -5.20
C ILE A 122 15.23 -5.08 -5.77
N ILE A 123 16.44 -4.94 -6.33
CA ILE A 123 16.92 -3.66 -6.90
C ILE A 123 16.04 -3.24 -8.09
N ILE A 124 15.82 -4.14 -9.05
CA ILE A 124 14.97 -3.86 -10.20
C ILE A 124 13.54 -3.55 -9.74
N GLY A 125 12.99 -4.37 -8.84
CA GLY A 125 11.67 -4.14 -8.26
C GLY A 125 11.55 -2.78 -7.57
N LEU A 126 12.60 -2.32 -6.87
CA LEU A 126 12.64 -1.01 -6.22
C LEU A 126 12.69 0.15 -7.22
N ILE A 127 13.38 -0.01 -8.36
CA ILE A 127 13.39 0.99 -9.44
C ILE A 127 11.99 1.14 -10.04
N PHE A 128 11.33 0.02 -10.36
CA PHE A 128 9.95 0.09 -10.87
C PHE A 128 8.96 0.56 -9.82
N TYR A 129 9.16 0.20 -8.55
CA TYR A 129 8.33 0.69 -7.45
C TYR A 129 8.33 2.21 -7.37
N GLN A 130 9.49 2.84 -7.52
CA GLN A 130 9.66 4.31 -7.56
C GLN A 130 8.80 4.94 -8.66
N ILE A 131 8.97 4.48 -9.91
CA ILE A 131 8.19 4.96 -11.06
C ILE A 131 6.68 4.77 -10.84
N LEU A 132 6.27 3.55 -10.46
CA LEU A 132 4.87 3.22 -10.21
C LEU A 132 4.27 4.05 -9.08
N LEU A 133 5.04 4.35 -8.03
CA LEU A 133 4.58 5.13 -6.89
C LEU A 133 4.16 6.54 -7.32
N VAL A 134 4.97 7.19 -8.16
CA VAL A 134 4.66 8.50 -8.71
C VAL A 134 3.50 8.43 -9.70
N THR A 135 3.48 7.43 -10.58
CA THR A 135 2.40 7.25 -11.56
C THR A 135 1.04 7.05 -10.87
N PHE A 136 0.95 6.13 -9.91
CA PHE A 136 -0.29 5.92 -9.17
C PHE A 136 -0.61 7.09 -8.25
N GLY A 137 0.40 7.73 -7.66
CA GLY A 137 0.22 8.98 -6.93
C GLY A 137 -0.46 10.05 -7.79
N TRP A 138 -0.02 10.22 -9.03
CA TRP A 138 -0.62 11.13 -10.00
C TRP A 138 -2.05 10.73 -10.39
N LEU A 139 -2.29 9.46 -10.71
CA LEU A 139 -3.63 8.95 -11.08
C LEU A 139 -4.65 9.16 -9.96
N PHE A 140 -4.22 9.09 -8.70
CA PHE A 140 -5.06 9.31 -7.52
C PHE A 140 -5.03 10.78 -7.04
N GLY A 141 -4.41 11.71 -7.77
CA GLY A 141 -4.38 13.13 -7.42
C GLY A 141 -3.56 13.47 -6.18
N GLN A 142 -2.57 12.63 -5.85
CA GLN A 142 -1.63 12.75 -4.73
C GLN A 142 -0.17 12.88 -5.22
N PHE A 143 0.03 13.37 -6.45
CA PHE A 143 1.36 13.49 -7.08
C PHE A 143 2.38 14.22 -6.18
N LYS A 144 2.03 15.40 -5.67
CA LYS A 144 2.94 16.22 -4.84
C LYS A 144 3.41 15.46 -3.60
N PHE A 145 2.50 14.76 -2.92
CA PHE A 145 2.82 13.94 -1.75
C PHE A 145 3.82 12.83 -2.11
N PHE A 146 3.53 12.06 -3.16
CA PHE A 146 4.38 10.93 -3.56
C PHE A 146 5.71 11.35 -4.18
N TRP A 147 5.74 12.48 -4.89
CA TRP A 147 6.97 13.07 -5.39
C TRP A 147 7.89 13.44 -4.21
N GLU A 148 7.42 14.21 -3.23
CA GLU A 148 8.23 14.52 -2.04
C GLU A 148 8.64 13.26 -1.25
N PHE A 149 7.75 12.27 -1.16
CA PHE A 149 8.06 10.98 -0.54
C PHE A 149 9.20 10.25 -1.24
N GLU A 150 9.16 10.19 -2.58
CA GLU A 150 10.18 9.57 -3.41
C GLU A 150 11.51 10.33 -3.32
N LYS A 151 11.50 11.66 -3.45
CA LYS A 151 12.71 12.48 -3.27
C LYS A 151 13.37 12.22 -1.91
N LYS A 152 12.57 12.15 -0.85
CA LYS A 152 13.06 11.83 0.51
C LYS A 152 13.66 10.43 0.59
N MET A 153 13.13 9.46 -0.14
CA MET A 153 13.65 8.11 -0.20
C MET A 153 14.97 8.05 -0.99
N ILE A 154 15.06 8.70 -2.15
CA ILE A 154 16.29 8.76 -2.97
C ILE A 154 17.44 9.44 -2.21
N ARG A 155 17.16 10.54 -1.51
CA ARG A 155 18.15 11.22 -0.64
C ARG A 155 18.71 10.28 0.43
N ARG A 156 17.89 9.39 1.01
CA ARG A 156 18.32 8.40 2.02
C ARG A 156 19.18 7.28 1.44
N PHE A 157 19.05 6.99 0.15
CA PHE A 157 19.90 6.06 -0.57
C PHE A 157 21.23 6.67 -1.03
N GLY A 158 21.52 7.94 -0.67
CA GLY A 158 22.76 8.63 -1.04
C GLY A 158 22.76 9.21 -2.46
N LEU A 159 21.62 9.18 -3.14
CA LEU A 159 21.46 9.65 -4.53
C LEU A 159 20.83 11.05 -4.61
N GLY A 160 20.90 11.84 -3.54
CA GLY A 160 20.26 13.17 -3.46
C GLY A 160 20.67 14.14 -4.58
N LYS A 161 21.90 14.03 -5.08
CA LYS A 161 22.43 14.85 -6.18
C LYS A 161 21.61 14.80 -7.48
N PHE A 162 20.82 13.76 -7.71
CA PHE A 162 20.01 13.60 -8.92
C PHE A 162 18.62 14.22 -8.82
N VAL A 163 18.23 14.69 -7.63
CA VAL A 163 16.83 15.01 -7.29
C VAL A 163 16.70 16.37 -6.61
N ASP A 164 17.82 17.03 -6.33
CA ASP A 164 17.93 18.39 -5.76
C ASP A 164 18.12 19.45 -6.84
#